data_AF-A0A160TQ18-F1
#
_entry.id   AF-A0A160TQ18-F1
#
_cell.length_a   1.000
_cell.length_b   1.000
_cell.length_c   1.000
_cell.angle_alpha   90.00
_cell.angle_beta   90.00
_cell.angle_gamma   90.00
#
_symmetry.space_group_name_H-M   'P 1'
#
loop_
_entity.id
_entity.type
_entity.pdbx_description
1 polymer ?
#
loop_
_entity_poly.entity_id
_entity_poly.type
_entity_poly.pdbx_seq_one_letter_code
_entity_poly.pdbx_strand_id
1 'polypeptide(L)'
;MSYSNAIFWVALIIGIIGFCTFHWHAYKVHIVQQRSVESMVLTSLRGSTFTAILLSGGATLQAVQNLCVFLLQSGYGFDANFGKRIAATIALVTITGIFCVIFWLLKLIRPAHA
;
A
#
# COMPACT_ATOMS: atom_id res chain seq x y z
N MET A 1 -1.39 -25.45 -9.65
CA MET A 1 -2.21 -24.23 -9.63
C MET A 1 -1.29 -23.04 -9.50
N SER A 2 -1.21 -22.21 -10.54
CA SER A 2 -0.27 -21.08 -10.61
C SER A 2 -0.80 -19.93 -9.75
N TYR A 3 -0.27 -19.78 -8.54
CA TYR A 3 -0.46 -18.60 -7.70
C TYR A 3 0.34 -17.41 -8.29
N SER A 4 0.02 -17.01 -9.52
CA SER A 4 0.79 -16.02 -10.30
C SER A 4 0.85 -14.64 -9.61
N ASN A 5 -0.08 -14.34 -8.69
CA ASN A 5 -0.16 -13.06 -7.98
C ASN A 5 -0.47 -13.22 -6.48
N ALA A 6 -0.07 -14.32 -5.84
CA ALA A 6 -0.45 -14.60 -4.44
C ALA A 6 -0.05 -13.49 -3.46
N ILE A 7 1.15 -12.90 -3.60
CA ILE A 7 1.63 -11.87 -2.67
C ILE A 7 0.73 -10.64 -2.75
N PHE A 8 0.38 -10.24 -3.98
CA PHE A 8 -0.53 -9.12 -4.20
C PHE A 8 -1.93 -9.39 -3.63
N TRP A 9 -2.49 -10.58 -3.86
CA TRP A 9 -3.82 -10.93 -3.33
C TRP A 9 -3.87 -10.95 -1.81
N VAL A 10 -2.84 -11.48 -1.15
CA VAL A 10 -2.75 -11.46 0.32
C VAL A 10 -2.65 -10.02 0.82
N ALA A 11 -1.81 -9.19 0.21
CA ALA A 11 -1.69 -7.78 0.56
C ALA A 11 -3.02 -7.02 0.37
N LEU A 12 -3.77 -7.35 -0.68
CA LEU A 12 -5.08 -6.77 -0.95
C LEU A 12 -6.12 -7.15 0.10
N ILE A 13 -6.21 -8.43 0.47
CA ILE A 13 -7.14 -8.90 1.50
C ILE A 13 -6.81 -8.24 2.85
N ILE A 14 -5.54 -8.23 3.24
CA ILE A 14 -5.09 -7.60 4.49
C ILE A 14 -5.36 -6.08 4.45
N GLY A 15 -5.11 -5.42 3.32
CA GLY A 15 -5.38 -4.00 3.13
C GLY A 15 -6.86 -3.65 3.30
N ILE A 16 -7.77 -4.41 2.68
CA ILE A 16 -9.22 -4.20 2.80
C ILE A 16 -9.68 -4.42 4.25
N ILE A 17 -9.30 -5.55 4.86
CA ILE A 17 -9.71 -5.87 6.23
C ILE A 17 -9.16 -4.82 7.21
N GLY A 18 -7.89 -4.44 7.05
CA GLY A 18 -7.24 -3.39 7.85
C GLY A 18 -7.93 -2.04 7.71
N PHE A 19 -8.26 -1.63 6.48
CA PHE A 19 -8.97 -0.37 6.24
C PHE A 19 -10.36 -0.37 6.85
N CYS A 20 -11.15 -1.42 6.62
CA CYS A 20 -12.51 -1.53 7.13
C CYS A 20 -12.56 -1.52 8.66
N THR A 21 -11.68 -2.29 9.31
CA THR A 21 -11.60 -2.34 10.78
C THR A 21 -11.14 -1.01 11.37
N PHE A 22 -10.13 -0.38 10.77
CA PHE A 22 -9.63 0.92 11.20
C PHE A 22 -10.67 2.04 11.00
N HIS A 23 -11.37 2.07 9.86
CA HIS A 23 -12.41 3.06 9.58
C HIS A 23 -13.61 2.89 10.51
N TRP A 24 -14.02 1.64 10.78
CA TRP A 24 -15.07 1.34 11.75
C TRP A 24 -14.72 1.81 13.17
N HIS A 25 -13.47 1.58 13.59
CA HIS A 25 -12.99 2.06 14.89
C HIS A 25 -12.97 3.59 14.96
N ALA A 26 -12.44 4.27 13.93
CA ALA A 26 -12.42 5.72 13.84
C ALA A 26 -13.82 6.34 13.85
N TYR A 27 -14.78 5.72 13.15
CA TYR A 27 -16.18 6.12 13.15
C TYR A 27 -16.79 6.06 14.55
N LYS A 28 -16.58 4.95 15.27
CA LYS A 28 -17.08 4.82 16.66
C LYS A 28 -16.45 5.84 17.61
N VAL A 29 -15.15 6.14 17.48
CA VAL A 29 -14.48 7.06 18.42
C VAL A 29 -14.77 8.52 18.08
N HIS A 30 -14.68 8.93 16.82
CA HIS A 30 -14.71 10.36 16.49
C HIS A 30 -16.12 10.90 16.19
N ILE A 31 -17.01 10.11 15.59
CA ILE A 31 -18.40 10.54 15.35
C ILE A 31 -19.29 10.29 16.56
N VAL A 32 -19.26 9.07 17.12
CA VAL A 32 -20.22 8.71 18.19
C VAL A 32 -19.85 9.38 19.52
N GLN A 33 -18.56 9.57 19.83
CA GLN A 33 -18.13 10.19 21.09
C GLN A 33 -17.73 11.68 20.98
N GLN A 34 -17.03 12.09 19.92
CA GLN A 34 -16.39 13.43 19.88
C GLN A 34 -17.07 14.47 18.98
N ARG A 35 -18.02 14.09 18.11
CA ARG A 35 -18.68 14.96 17.11
C ARG A 35 -17.72 15.82 16.24
N SER A 36 -16.44 15.44 16.14
CA SER A 36 -15.44 16.20 15.36
C SER A 36 -15.19 15.56 14.00
N VAL A 37 -15.62 16.25 12.94
CA VAL A 37 -15.49 15.79 11.54
C VAL A 37 -14.04 15.87 11.07
N GLU A 38 -13.28 16.91 11.45
CA GLU A 38 -11.88 17.06 11.04
C GLU A 38 -10.98 15.94 11.57
N SER A 39 -11.17 15.55 12.83
CA SER A 39 -10.43 14.44 13.45
C SER A 39 -10.77 13.10 12.77
N MET A 40 -12.01 12.92 12.33
CA MET A 40 -12.43 11.75 11.56
C MET A 40 -11.79 11.72 10.16
N VAL A 41 -11.73 12.86 9.45
CA VAL A 41 -11.12 12.95 8.12
C VAL A 41 -9.62 12.68 8.20
N LEU A 42 -8.90 13.31 9.12
CA LEU A 42 -7.46 13.08 9.32
C LEU A 42 -7.17 11.61 9.68
N THR A 43 -7.99 11.02 10.55
CA THR A 43 -7.85 9.61 10.91
C THR A 43 -8.11 8.72 9.70
N SER A 44 -9.20 8.94 8.98
CA SER A 44 -9.55 8.18 7.76
C SER A 44 -8.48 8.32 6.67
N LEU A 45 -7.90 9.51 6.51
CA LEU A 45 -6.83 9.79 5.56
C LEU A 45 -5.53 9.03 5.93
N ARG A 46 -5.21 8.90 7.22
CA ARG A 46 -4.10 8.05 7.68
C ARG A 46 -4.36 6.58 7.37
N GLY A 47 -5.59 6.09 7.60
CA GLY A 47 -5.98 4.72 7.29
C GLY A 47 -5.92 4.39 5.80
N SER A 48 -6.41 5.29 4.95
CA SER A 48 -6.35 5.11 3.49
C SER A 48 -4.93 5.16 2.97
N THR A 49 -4.10 6.08 3.48
CA THR A 49 -2.67 6.15 3.13
C THR A 49 -1.94 4.88 3.54
N PHE A 50 -2.19 4.35 4.74
CA PHE A 50 -1.60 3.08 5.18
C PHE A 50 -2.02 1.91 4.29
N THR A 51 -3.28 1.87 3.87
CA THR A 51 -3.79 0.85 2.94
C THR A 51 -3.10 0.96 1.58
N ALA A 52 -2.90 2.19 1.08
CA ALA A 52 -2.15 2.44 -0.14
C ALA A 52 -0.69 1.97 -0.04
N ILE A 53 -0.03 2.14 1.12
CA ILE A 53 1.31 1.58 1.38
C ILE A 53 1.29 0.05 1.32
N LEU A 54 0.32 -0.60 1.97
CA LEU A 54 0.22 -2.07 1.95
C LEU A 54 0.01 -2.61 0.53
N LEU A 55 -0.87 -1.98 -0.25
CA LEU A 55 -1.15 -2.38 -1.64
C LEU A 55 0.06 -2.15 -2.55
N SER A 56 0.68 -0.97 -2.48
CA SER A 56 1.84 -0.63 -3.31
C SER A 56 3.08 -1.46 -2.92
N GLY A 57 3.29 -1.71 -1.63
CA GLY A 57 4.33 -2.61 -1.13
C GLY A 57 4.11 -4.06 -1.57
N GLY A 58 2.88 -4.57 -1.46
CA GLY A 58 2.52 -5.91 -1.94
C GLY A 58 2.72 -6.08 -3.44
N ALA A 59 2.30 -5.08 -4.24
CA ALA A 59 2.54 -5.04 -5.68
C ALA A 59 4.04 -5.00 -6.02
N THR A 60 4.83 -4.23 -5.25
CA THR A 60 6.29 -4.17 -5.41
C THR A 60 6.93 -5.54 -5.18
N LEU A 61 6.57 -6.22 -4.09
CA LEU A 61 7.08 -7.56 -3.79
C LEU A 61 6.71 -8.58 -4.88
N GLN A 62 5.47 -8.51 -5.38
CA GLN A 62 5.05 -9.35 -6.51
C GLN A 62 5.84 -9.04 -7.78
N ALA A 63 6.11 -7.76 -8.08
CA ALA A 63 6.90 -7.35 -9.23
C ALA A 63 8.36 -7.83 -9.13
N VAL A 64 8.96 -7.76 -7.93
CA VAL A 64 10.29 -8.33 -7.66
C VAL A 64 10.30 -9.84 -7.85
N GLN A 65 9.31 -10.56 -7.31
CA GLN A 65 9.19 -12.01 -7.53
C GLN A 65 9.09 -12.34 -9.02
N ASN A 66 8.27 -11.60 -9.76
CA ASN A 66 8.09 -11.79 -11.20
C ASN A 66 9.37 -11.49 -11.99
N LEU A 67 10.22 -10.59 -11.51
CA LEU A 67 11.54 -10.31 -12.09
C LEU A 67 12.53 -11.45 -11.79
N CYS A 68 12.56 -11.95 -10.55
CA CYS A 68 13.39 -13.08 -10.16
C CYS A 68 13.06 -14.35 -10.97
N VAL A 69 11.76 -14.65 -11.14
CA VAL A 69 11.31 -15.78 -11.98
C VAL A 69 11.75 -15.60 -13.43
N PHE A 70 11.68 -14.38 -13.97
CA PHE A 70 12.13 -14.09 -15.33
C PHE A 70 13.65 -14.28 -15.51
N LEU A 71 14.46 -13.92 -14.51
CA LEU A 71 15.91 -14.14 -14.52
C LEU A 71 16.30 -15.62 -14.42
N LEU A 72 15.48 -16.43 -13.75
CA LEU A 72 15.71 -17.87 -13.58
C LEU A 72 15.22 -18.71 -14.77
N GLN A 73 14.51 -18.12 -15.75
CA GLN A 73 14.08 -18.84 -16.94
C GLN A 73 15.24 -19.10 -17.90
N SER A 74 15.40 -20.35 -18.30
CA SER A 74 16.36 -20.77 -19.33
C SER A 74 16.07 -20.04 -20.65
N GLY A 75 17.04 -19.27 -21.15
CA GLY A 75 16.87 -18.45 -22.37
C GLY A 75 16.53 -16.98 -22.12
N TYR A 76 16.69 -16.48 -20.89
CA TYR A 76 16.60 -15.05 -20.57
C TYR A 76 17.48 -14.20 -21.50
N GLY A 77 16.86 -13.19 -22.12
CA GLY A 77 17.53 -12.16 -22.90
C GLY A 77 17.31 -10.77 -22.29
N PHE A 78 18.33 -9.90 -22.38
CA PHE A 78 18.21 -8.47 -22.07
C PHE A 78 17.40 -7.76 -23.17
N ASP A 79 16.10 -8.06 -23.22
CA ASP A 79 15.16 -7.52 -24.20
C ASP A 79 14.25 -6.44 -23.56
N ALA A 80 13.47 -5.74 -24.37
CA ALA A 80 12.49 -4.76 -23.95
C ALA A 80 11.54 -5.27 -22.84
N ASN A 81 11.25 -6.57 -22.82
CA ASN A 81 10.44 -7.20 -21.77
C ASN A 81 11.10 -7.17 -20.38
N PHE A 82 12.42 -7.29 -20.31
CA PHE A 82 13.18 -7.13 -19.06
C PHE A 82 13.10 -5.68 -18.57
N GLY A 83 13.37 -4.73 -19.48
CA GLY A 83 13.33 -3.30 -19.19
C GLY A 83 11.97 -2.85 -18.65
N LYS A 84 10.86 -3.35 -19.24
CA LYS A 84 9.50 -3.08 -18.74
C LYS A 84 9.28 -3.57 -17.31
N ARG A 85 9.79 -4.77 -16.98
CA ARG A 85 9.65 -5.34 -15.62
C ARG A 85 10.43 -4.55 -14.59
N ILE A 86 11.68 -4.18 -14.90
CA ILE A 86 12.49 -3.32 -14.03
C ILE A 86 11.84 -1.94 -13.85
N ALA A 87 11.42 -1.31 -14.94
CA ALA A 87 10.77 0.01 -14.88
C ALA A 87 9.49 -0.04 -14.03
N ALA A 88 8.68 -1.10 -14.17
CA ALA A 88 7.50 -1.30 -13.34
C ALA A 88 7.85 -1.46 -11.85
N THR A 89 8.89 -2.25 -11.52
CA THR A 89 9.35 -2.39 -10.13
C THR A 89 9.83 -1.05 -9.56
N ILE A 90 10.62 -0.28 -10.30
CA ILE A 90 11.11 1.04 -9.87
C ILE A 90 9.94 2.01 -9.65
N ALA A 91 8.96 2.03 -10.56
CA ALA A 91 7.76 2.85 -10.42
C ALA A 91 6.97 2.47 -9.15
N LEU A 92 6.78 1.18 -8.88
CA LEU A 92 6.08 0.69 -7.69
C LEU A 92 6.82 1.02 -6.39
N VAL A 93 8.15 0.86 -6.36
CA VAL A 93 8.98 1.29 -5.23
C VAL A 93 8.83 2.80 -4.99
N THR A 94 8.86 3.60 -6.06
CA THR A 94 8.75 5.06 -5.97
C THR A 94 7.40 5.48 -5.41
N ILE A 95 6.30 4.91 -5.93
CA ILE A 95 4.94 5.16 -5.43
C ILE A 95 4.80 4.75 -3.97
N THR A 96 5.35 3.60 -3.58
CA THR A 96 5.35 3.13 -2.19
C THR A 96 6.09 4.11 -1.29
N GLY A 97 7.26 4.59 -1.72
CA GLY A 97 8.04 5.61 -1.02
C GLY A 97 7.27 6.92 -0.83
N ILE A 98 6.58 7.39 -1.88
CA ILE A 98 5.72 8.58 -1.80
C ILE A 98 4.63 8.41 -0.74
N PHE A 99 3.91 7.28 -0.74
CA PHE A 99 2.88 7.02 0.27
C PHE A 99 3.45 6.92 1.69
N CYS A 100 4.64 6.35 1.86
CA CYS A 100 5.34 6.35 3.16
C CYS A 100 5.64 7.76 3.65
N VAL A 101 6.09 8.67 2.76
CA VAL A 101 6.33 10.08 3.10
C VAL A 101 5.02 10.76 3.48
N ILE A 102 3.94 10.56 2.70
CA ILE A 102 2.61 11.10 3.02
C ILE A 102 2.14 10.60 4.39
N PHE A 103 2.26 9.31 4.67
CA PHE A 103 1.87 8.74 5.96
C PHE A 103 2.69 9.33 7.12
N TRP A 104 3.99 9.53 6.91
CA TRP A 104 4.86 10.18 7.88
C TRP A 104 4.44 11.64 8.15
N LEU A 105 4.14 12.42 7.11
CA LEU A 105 3.61 13.78 7.24
C LEU A 105 2.27 13.79 7.99
N LEU A 106 1.35 12.89 7.64
CA LEU A 106 0.07 12.76 8.34
C LEU A 106 0.25 12.39 9.82
N LYS A 107 1.28 11.61 10.16
CA LYS A 107 1.60 11.27 11.55
C LYS A 107 2.17 12.46 12.32
N LEU A 108 2.96 13.31 11.67
CA LEU A 108 3.50 14.55 12.26
C LEU A 108 2.41 15.58 12.55
N ILE A 109 1.36 15.63 11.72
CA ILE A 109 0.15 16.42 11.98
C ILE A 109 -0.64 15.70 13.08
N ARG A 110 -0.17 15.76 14.33
CA ARG A 110 -0.96 15.32 15.50
C ARG A 110 -2.25 16.16 15.50
N PRO A 111 -3.45 15.60 15.76
CA PRO A 111 -4.60 16.44 16.01
C PRO A 111 -4.20 17.41 17.12
N ALA A 112 -4.26 18.71 16.81
CA ALA A 112 -4.09 19.73 17.82
C ALA A 112 -5.09 19.38 18.92
N HIS A 113 -4.58 19.13 20.12
CA HIS A 113 -5.44 19.00 21.29
C HIS A 113 -6.30 20.27 21.34
N ALA A 114 -7.60 20.09 21.18
CA ALA A 114 -8.65 21.00 21.61
C ALA A 114 -9.62 20.15 22.43
#